data_AF-A0A062VJ12-F1
#
_entry.id   AF-A0A062VJ12-F1
#
_cell.length_a   1.000
_cell.length_b   1.000
_cell.length_c   1.000
_cell.angle_alpha   90.00
_cell.angle_beta   90.00
_cell.angle_gamma   90.00
#
_symmetry.space_group_name_H-M   'P 1'
#
loop_
_entity.id
_entity.type
_entity.pdbx_description
1 polymer ?
#
loop_
_entity_poly.entity_id
_entity_poly.type
_entity_poly.pdbx_seq_one_letter_code
_entity_poly.pdbx_strand_id
1 'polypeptide(L)'
;MSEAQFYTFLTGGLSLAIALLILVAWNLWRMREEASAGRASALAGVAHELRINLHRMISELSQVAHHPGVGPDVLLPIRSPQLDGVNRSLINTNRNGIAVLGSTYQEMEARKLGLRAILAQGRAPETELDDAMDAAINGIAALYIWEVHKGALPAEIGRVRSWSVRDWMKTKNFRADAFPGMHLRDEVVERLRLYGLELTPRPLTHTAWEYYSMQYDRHADERGPLGRRRAEKAEKEKPEGKGGLFGFGRKKEEDAPVDDDAAELAPAAAYDPGPEDQVAAEEVTYQQAAPQDTGYTYEDETSLEEQDIPGQDHDPQRTN
;
A
#
# COMPACT_ATOMS: atom_id res chain seq x y z
N MET A 1 29.77 56.90 -37.16
CA MET A 1 28.33 56.65 -36.87
C MET A 1 27.69 57.94 -36.42
N SER A 2 26.40 58.12 -36.69
CA SER A 2 25.58 59.14 -36.01
C SER A 2 25.07 58.61 -34.66
N GLU A 3 24.67 59.49 -33.74
CA GLU A 3 24.08 59.09 -32.45
C GLU A 3 22.88 58.16 -32.64
N ALA A 4 22.00 58.45 -33.61
CA ALA A 4 20.84 57.60 -33.92
C ALA A 4 21.23 56.16 -34.31
N GLN A 5 22.38 55.96 -34.98
CA GLN A 5 22.90 54.62 -35.29
C GLN A 5 23.43 53.90 -34.04
N PHE A 6 24.02 54.65 -33.10
CA PHE A 6 24.49 54.09 -31.83
C PHE A 6 23.30 53.68 -30.94
N TYR A 7 22.30 54.54 -30.77
CA TYR A 7 21.11 54.20 -29.97
C TYR A 7 20.27 53.06 -30.58
N THR A 8 20.15 52.97 -31.91
CA THR A 8 19.48 51.83 -32.56
C THR A 8 20.29 50.52 -32.46
N PHE A 9 21.62 50.57 -32.56
CA PHE A 9 22.46 49.40 -32.27
C PHE A 9 22.33 48.95 -30.80
N LEU A 10 22.33 49.89 -29.86
CA LEU A 10 22.28 49.60 -28.42
C LEU A 10 20.89 49.08 -27.99
N THR A 11 19.80 49.69 -28.47
CA THR A 11 18.43 49.21 -28.20
C THR A 11 18.09 47.91 -28.96
N GLY A 12 18.58 47.74 -30.19
CA GLY A 12 18.44 46.49 -30.95
C GLY A 12 19.24 45.33 -30.33
N GLY A 13 20.48 45.59 -29.90
CA GLY A 13 21.31 44.63 -29.20
C GLY A 13 20.74 44.24 -27.84
N LEU A 14 20.22 45.22 -27.08
CA LEU A 14 19.57 44.98 -25.79
C LEU A 14 18.25 44.19 -25.94
N SER A 15 17.42 44.51 -26.94
CA SER A 15 16.17 43.76 -27.18
C SER A 15 16.43 42.33 -27.66
N LEU A 16 17.46 42.10 -28.48
CA LEU A 16 17.93 40.75 -28.83
C LEU A 16 18.48 39.99 -27.61
N ALA A 17 19.24 40.65 -26.72
CA ALA A 17 19.73 40.02 -25.49
C ALA A 17 18.58 39.64 -24.55
N ILE A 18 17.57 40.51 -24.40
CA ILE A 18 16.35 40.24 -23.62
C ILE A 18 15.56 39.08 -24.24
N ALA A 19 15.37 39.07 -25.57
CA ALA A 19 14.68 37.98 -26.27
C ALA A 19 15.42 36.63 -26.10
N LEU A 20 16.75 36.63 -26.16
CA LEU A 20 17.57 35.44 -25.92
C LEU A 20 17.46 34.96 -24.46
N LEU A 21 17.49 35.86 -23.48
CA LEU A 21 17.28 35.52 -22.07
C LEU A 21 15.88 34.93 -21.82
N ILE A 22 14.84 35.49 -22.44
CA ILE A 22 13.47 34.95 -22.37
C ILE A 22 13.40 33.54 -23.00
N LEU A 23 14.03 33.33 -24.16
CA LEU A 23 14.06 32.03 -24.84
C LEU A 23 14.82 30.98 -24.00
N VAL A 24 15.95 31.34 -23.38
CA VAL A 24 16.69 30.46 -22.47
C VAL A 24 15.87 30.15 -21.22
N ALA A 25 15.22 31.14 -20.61
CA ALA A 25 14.36 30.95 -19.43
C ALA A 25 13.16 30.04 -19.75
N TRP A 26 12.52 30.24 -20.90
CA TRP A 26 11.44 29.39 -21.41
C TRP A 26 11.90 27.94 -21.63
N ASN A 27 13.06 27.73 -22.25
CA ASN A 27 13.59 26.39 -22.46
C ASN A 27 13.95 25.69 -21.14
N LEU A 28 14.57 26.39 -20.19
CA LEU A 28 14.86 25.86 -18.85
C LEU A 28 13.60 25.54 -18.05
N TRP A 29 12.55 26.37 -18.17
CA TRP A 29 11.25 26.10 -17.58
C TRP A 29 10.60 24.85 -18.18
N ARG A 30 10.56 24.74 -19.51
CA ARG A 30 10.03 23.58 -20.24
C ARG A 30 10.78 22.29 -19.90
N MET A 31 12.11 22.30 -19.91
CA MET A 31 12.92 21.12 -19.54
C MET A 31 12.65 20.67 -18.09
N ARG A 32 12.41 21.63 -17.17
CA ARG A 32 12.03 21.34 -15.78
C ARG A 32 10.62 20.74 -15.70
N GLU A 33 9.67 21.23 -16.50
CA GLU A 33 8.31 20.71 -16.57
C GLU A 33 8.29 19.28 -17.13
N GLU A 34 8.91 19.05 -18.29
CA GLU A 34 9.04 17.72 -18.92
C GLU A 34 9.72 16.71 -17.97
N ALA A 35 10.80 17.10 -17.28
CA ALA A 35 11.45 16.26 -16.27
C ALA A 35 10.57 15.99 -15.04
N SER A 36 9.65 16.91 -14.70
CA SER A 36 8.69 16.71 -13.61
C SER A 36 7.54 15.76 -13.99
N ALA A 37 7.03 15.87 -15.23
CA ALA A 37 6.02 14.99 -15.79
C ALA A 37 6.56 13.57 -16.00
N GLY A 38 7.78 13.43 -16.54
CA GLY A 38 8.47 12.14 -16.68
C GLY A 38 8.66 11.43 -15.34
N ARG A 39 9.05 12.17 -14.29
CA ARG A 39 9.10 11.64 -12.90
C ARG A 39 7.72 11.17 -12.44
N ALA A 40 6.66 11.98 -12.61
CA ALA A 40 5.32 11.63 -12.14
C ALA A 40 4.78 10.37 -12.83
N SER A 41 4.99 10.26 -14.15
CA SER A 41 4.64 9.08 -14.94
C SER A 41 5.41 7.83 -14.46
N ALA A 42 6.72 7.94 -14.27
CA ALA A 42 7.55 6.85 -13.74
C ALA A 42 7.12 6.37 -12.34
N LEU A 43 6.85 7.29 -11.41
CA LEU A 43 6.31 6.98 -10.08
C LEU A 43 5.00 6.19 -10.16
N ALA A 44 4.07 6.64 -11.01
CA ALA A 44 2.77 6.01 -11.22
C ALA A 44 2.87 4.64 -11.91
N GLY A 45 3.78 4.49 -12.87
CA GLY A 45 4.04 3.22 -13.55
C GLY A 45 4.53 2.12 -12.59
N VAL A 46 5.53 2.44 -11.77
CA VAL A 46 6.05 1.54 -10.72
C VAL A 46 4.96 1.21 -9.69
N ALA A 47 4.16 2.19 -9.27
CA ALA A 47 3.04 1.97 -8.34
C ALA A 47 1.97 1.02 -8.93
N HIS A 48 1.63 1.21 -10.20
CA HIS A 48 0.64 0.39 -10.91
C HIS A 48 1.12 -1.05 -11.10
N GLU A 49 2.39 -1.22 -11.50
CA GLU A 49 3.05 -2.53 -11.64
C GLU A 49 3.08 -3.30 -10.32
N LEU A 50 3.51 -2.67 -9.22
CA LEU A 50 3.55 -3.31 -7.90
C LEU A 50 2.14 -3.68 -7.43
N ARG A 51 1.14 -2.82 -7.67
CA ARG A 51 -0.26 -3.10 -7.34
C ARG A 51 -0.83 -4.30 -8.12
N ILE A 52 -0.46 -4.46 -9.40
CA ILE A 52 -0.85 -5.65 -10.19
C ILE A 52 -0.13 -6.91 -9.67
N ASN A 53 1.17 -6.82 -9.39
CA ASN A 53 1.92 -7.93 -8.83
C ASN A 53 1.39 -8.38 -7.46
N LEU A 54 0.98 -7.45 -6.61
CA LEU A 54 0.35 -7.74 -5.31
C LEU A 54 -1.03 -8.39 -5.47
N HIS A 55 -1.92 -7.84 -6.30
CA HIS A 55 -3.23 -8.47 -6.55
C HIS A 55 -3.11 -9.89 -7.12
N ARG A 56 -2.13 -10.11 -7.99
CA ARG A 56 -1.77 -11.45 -8.48
C ARG A 56 -1.28 -12.36 -7.35
N MET A 57 -0.28 -11.92 -6.58
CA MET A 57 0.29 -12.68 -5.45
C MET A 57 -0.75 -13.04 -4.38
N ILE A 58 -1.61 -12.09 -4.00
CA ILE A 58 -2.70 -12.32 -3.05
C ILE A 58 -3.66 -13.39 -3.59
N SER A 59 -4.02 -13.35 -4.88
CA SER A 59 -4.90 -14.36 -5.50
C SER A 59 -4.25 -15.75 -5.55
N GLU A 60 -2.96 -15.84 -5.88
CA GLU A 60 -2.23 -17.11 -5.95
C GLU A 60 -2.04 -17.72 -4.55
N LEU A 61 -1.67 -16.93 -3.55
CA LEU A 61 -1.57 -17.38 -2.15
C LEU A 61 -2.94 -17.78 -1.59
N SER A 62 -4.00 -17.04 -1.91
CA SER A 62 -5.37 -17.38 -1.50
C SER A 62 -5.86 -18.70 -2.14
N GLN A 63 -5.43 -19.01 -3.38
CA GLN A 63 -5.69 -20.32 -3.98
C GLN A 63 -5.00 -21.45 -3.21
N VAL A 64 -3.71 -21.31 -2.88
CA VAL A 64 -2.95 -22.28 -2.07
C VAL A 64 -3.59 -22.46 -0.69
N ALA A 65 -4.03 -21.38 -0.04
CA ALA A 65 -4.63 -21.41 1.29
C ALA A 65 -5.99 -22.12 1.36
N HIS A 66 -6.80 -22.06 0.29
CA HIS A 66 -8.16 -22.63 0.27
C HIS A 66 -8.25 -24.03 -0.38
N HIS A 67 -7.23 -24.47 -1.12
CA HIS A 67 -7.28 -25.70 -1.90
C HIS A 67 -6.09 -26.63 -1.59
N PRO A 68 -6.25 -27.58 -0.67
CA PRO A 68 -5.24 -28.61 -0.40
C PRO A 68 -4.87 -29.38 -1.69
N GLY A 69 -3.58 -29.47 -1.99
CA GLY A 69 -3.08 -30.13 -3.21
C GLY A 69 -2.87 -29.22 -4.42
N VAL A 70 -2.96 -27.89 -4.30
CA VAL A 70 -2.52 -26.96 -5.35
C VAL A 70 -1.05 -27.17 -5.70
N GLY A 71 -0.78 -27.42 -6.98
CA GLY A 71 0.58 -27.62 -7.50
C GLY A 71 1.40 -26.33 -7.59
N PRO A 72 2.74 -26.45 -7.70
CA PRO A 72 3.66 -25.31 -7.72
C PRO A 72 3.44 -24.32 -8.87
N ASP A 73 2.78 -24.73 -9.96
CA ASP A 73 2.60 -23.91 -11.17
C ASP A 73 1.60 -22.76 -11.03
N VAL A 74 0.76 -22.75 -9.99
CA VAL A 74 -0.05 -21.58 -9.62
C VAL A 74 0.84 -20.39 -9.22
N LEU A 75 2.06 -20.64 -8.74
CA LEU A 75 2.99 -19.60 -8.31
C LEU A 75 3.86 -19.11 -9.48
N LEU A 76 3.38 -18.08 -10.18
CA LEU A 76 4.07 -17.46 -11.32
C LEU A 76 5.23 -16.53 -10.89
N PRO A 77 6.33 -16.40 -11.66
CA PRO A 77 7.42 -15.49 -11.32
C PRO A 77 6.95 -14.03 -11.23
N ILE A 78 7.62 -13.27 -10.36
CA ILE A 78 7.39 -11.83 -10.19
C ILE A 78 8.36 -11.08 -11.13
N ARG A 79 7.91 -9.95 -11.68
CA ARG A 79 8.68 -9.15 -12.65
C ARG A 79 8.44 -7.66 -12.40
N SER A 80 9.50 -6.88 -12.52
CA SER A 80 9.57 -5.45 -12.17
C SER A 80 10.07 -4.53 -13.31
N PRO A 81 9.67 -4.72 -14.60
CA PRO A 81 10.24 -3.97 -15.73
C PRO A 81 10.13 -2.44 -15.61
N GLN A 82 9.12 -1.89 -14.95
CA GLN A 82 9.01 -0.46 -14.68
C GLN A 82 10.04 -0.02 -13.63
N LEU A 83 10.19 -0.74 -12.53
CA LEU A 83 11.20 -0.43 -11.50
C LEU A 83 12.62 -0.56 -12.06
N ASP A 84 12.87 -1.59 -12.88
CA ASP A 84 14.12 -1.78 -13.62
C ASP A 84 14.39 -0.62 -14.59
N GLY A 85 13.37 -0.20 -15.34
CA GLY A 85 13.45 0.96 -16.23
C GLY A 85 13.79 2.24 -15.47
N VAL A 86 13.12 2.50 -14.34
CA VAL A 86 13.39 3.65 -13.48
C VAL A 86 14.80 3.60 -12.88
N ASN A 87 15.26 2.44 -12.39
CA ASN A 87 16.61 2.24 -11.86
C ASN A 87 17.71 2.49 -12.91
N ARG A 88 17.47 2.11 -14.17
CA ARG A 88 18.42 2.32 -15.28
C ARG A 88 18.35 3.75 -15.85
N SER A 89 17.26 4.48 -15.59
CA SER A 89 17.05 5.85 -16.06
C SER A 89 17.73 6.89 -15.16
N LEU A 90 18.05 8.06 -15.71
CA LEU A 90 18.51 9.23 -14.95
C LEU A 90 17.35 10.05 -14.35
N ILE A 91 16.17 9.45 -14.14
CA ILE A 91 15.02 10.14 -13.53
C ILE A 91 15.35 10.41 -12.05
N ASN A 92 15.40 11.70 -11.70
CA ASN A 92 15.74 12.17 -10.35
C ASN A 92 14.56 11.94 -9.36
N THR A 93 14.36 10.68 -8.99
CA THR A 93 13.34 10.19 -8.03
C THR A 93 13.98 9.88 -6.68
N ASN A 94 13.18 9.78 -5.62
CA ASN A 94 13.61 9.33 -4.29
C ASN A 94 14.23 7.92 -4.35
N ARG A 95 15.57 7.86 -4.29
CA ARG A 95 16.35 6.63 -4.36
C ARG A 95 16.11 5.69 -3.18
N ASN A 96 15.80 6.22 -2.00
CA ASN A 96 15.53 5.40 -0.81
C ASN A 96 14.21 4.62 -1.00
N GLY A 97 13.15 5.30 -1.47
CA GLY A 97 11.90 4.65 -1.84
C GLY A 97 12.07 3.59 -2.93
N ILE A 98 12.87 3.88 -3.98
CA ILE A 98 13.20 2.92 -5.04
C ILE A 98 13.94 1.69 -4.48
N ALA A 99 14.91 1.89 -3.58
CA ALA A 99 15.65 0.80 -2.96
C ALA A 99 14.75 -0.08 -2.08
N VAL A 100 13.85 0.53 -1.29
CA VAL A 100 12.83 -0.19 -0.51
C VAL A 100 11.96 -1.05 -1.43
N LEU A 101 11.41 -0.47 -2.52
CA LEU A 101 10.63 -1.27 -3.49
C LEU A 101 11.45 -2.40 -4.12
N GLY A 102 12.74 -2.18 -4.40
CA GLY A 102 13.65 -3.22 -4.89
C GLY A 102 13.78 -4.39 -3.91
N SER A 103 14.02 -4.10 -2.62
CA SER A 103 14.07 -5.13 -1.58
C SER A 103 12.72 -5.83 -1.37
N THR A 104 11.60 -5.10 -1.43
CA THR A 104 10.23 -5.65 -1.37
C THR A 104 9.98 -6.65 -2.50
N TYR A 105 10.35 -6.31 -3.74
CA TYR A 105 10.23 -7.23 -4.88
C TYR A 105 11.09 -8.49 -4.71
N GLN A 106 12.34 -8.33 -4.24
CA GLN A 106 13.24 -9.45 -3.99
C GLN A 106 12.73 -10.37 -2.87
N GLU A 107 12.17 -9.82 -1.78
CA GLU A 107 11.55 -10.62 -0.71
C GLU A 107 10.30 -11.35 -1.22
N MET A 108 9.40 -10.66 -1.94
CA MET A 108 8.20 -11.28 -2.51
C MET A 108 8.56 -12.42 -3.48
N GLU A 109 9.57 -12.26 -4.33
CA GLU A 109 10.04 -13.34 -5.22
C GLU A 109 10.70 -14.48 -4.42
N ALA A 110 11.54 -14.17 -3.42
CA ALA A 110 12.22 -15.17 -2.61
C ALA A 110 11.25 -16.04 -1.78
N ARG A 111 10.27 -15.45 -1.07
CA ARG A 111 9.27 -16.24 -0.32
C ARG A 111 8.41 -17.07 -1.25
N LYS A 112 8.03 -16.52 -2.41
CA LYS A 112 7.23 -17.24 -3.41
C LYS A 112 7.99 -18.40 -4.06
N LEU A 113 9.30 -18.28 -4.29
CA LEU A 113 10.16 -19.38 -4.72
C LEU A 113 10.33 -20.44 -3.62
N GLY A 114 10.43 -20.03 -2.35
CA GLY A 114 10.40 -20.92 -1.19
C GLY A 114 9.13 -21.78 -1.16
N LEU A 115 7.96 -21.14 -1.08
CA LEU A 115 6.66 -21.81 -1.13
C LEU A 115 6.51 -22.72 -2.37
N ARG A 116 6.95 -22.26 -3.55
CA ARG A 116 6.93 -23.09 -4.77
C ARG A 116 7.80 -24.34 -4.64
N ALA A 117 8.93 -24.29 -3.95
CA ALA A 117 9.78 -25.46 -3.69
C ALA A 117 9.13 -26.45 -2.70
N ILE A 118 8.37 -25.95 -1.71
CA ILE A 118 7.61 -26.78 -0.76
C ILE A 118 6.47 -27.53 -1.45
N LEU A 119 5.66 -26.82 -2.25
CA LEU A 119 4.59 -27.41 -3.05
C LEU A 119 5.13 -28.44 -4.06
N ALA A 120 6.27 -28.15 -4.70
CA ALA A 120 6.94 -29.10 -5.62
C ALA A 120 7.50 -30.35 -4.91
N GLN A 121 7.67 -30.32 -3.58
CA GLN A 121 8.08 -31.47 -2.76
C GLN A 121 6.89 -32.20 -2.11
N GLY A 122 5.65 -31.76 -2.34
CA GLY A 122 4.45 -32.32 -1.72
C GLY A 122 4.40 -32.16 -0.19
N ARG A 123 5.17 -31.22 0.37
CA ARG A 123 5.19 -30.94 1.82
C ARG A 123 4.08 -29.94 2.19
N ALA A 124 3.66 -29.97 3.46
CA ALA A 124 2.68 -29.02 3.98
C ALA A 124 3.19 -27.58 3.83
N PRO A 125 2.41 -26.66 3.21
CA PRO A 125 2.89 -25.33 2.84
C PRO A 125 2.76 -24.26 3.93
N GLU A 126 2.24 -24.59 5.12
CA GLU A 126 1.75 -23.64 6.12
C GLU A 126 2.75 -22.53 6.47
N THR A 127 3.97 -22.90 6.88
CA THR A 127 5.00 -21.92 7.30
C THR A 127 5.44 -21.02 6.14
N GLU A 128 5.71 -21.58 4.96
CA GLU A 128 6.15 -20.83 3.79
C GLU A 128 5.01 -20.04 3.10
N LEU A 129 3.75 -20.40 3.38
CA LEU A 129 2.55 -19.64 3.00
C LEU A 129 2.38 -18.41 3.88
N ASP A 130 2.52 -18.56 5.21
CA ASP A 130 2.51 -17.44 6.16
C ASP A 130 3.64 -16.45 5.84
N ASP A 131 4.87 -16.94 5.64
CA ASP A 131 6.04 -16.17 5.19
C ASP A 131 5.75 -15.35 3.90
N ALA A 132 5.03 -15.95 2.95
CA ALA A 132 4.68 -15.31 1.68
C ALA A 132 3.52 -14.31 1.83
N MET A 133 2.54 -14.60 2.70
CA MET A 133 1.50 -13.64 3.10
C MET A 133 2.12 -12.42 3.79
N ASP A 134 3.13 -12.63 4.64
CA ASP A 134 3.87 -11.57 5.31
C ASP A 134 4.68 -10.70 4.35
N ALA A 135 5.27 -11.28 3.31
CA ALA A 135 5.90 -10.54 2.22
C ALA A 135 4.88 -9.75 1.36
N ALA A 136 3.66 -10.27 1.17
CA ALA A 136 2.58 -9.51 0.52
C ALA A 136 2.13 -8.32 1.39
N ILE A 137 2.05 -8.49 2.72
CA ILE A 137 1.75 -7.42 3.69
C ILE A 137 2.84 -6.33 3.69
N ASN A 138 4.13 -6.71 3.63
CA ASN A 138 5.23 -5.78 3.36
C ASN A 138 4.95 -5.00 2.07
N GLY A 139 4.71 -5.70 0.95
CA GLY A 139 4.52 -5.05 -0.35
C GLY A 139 3.35 -4.08 -0.41
N ILE A 140 2.23 -4.33 0.27
CA ILE A 140 1.13 -3.35 0.37
C ILE A 140 1.55 -2.13 1.20
N ALA A 141 2.25 -2.32 2.32
CA ALA A 141 2.74 -1.22 3.15
C ALA A 141 3.80 -0.36 2.42
N ALA A 142 4.71 -0.99 1.67
CA ALA A 142 5.66 -0.31 0.80
C ALA A 142 4.97 0.46 -0.33
N LEU A 143 3.94 -0.14 -0.97
CA LEU A 143 3.10 0.52 -1.97
C LEU A 143 2.33 1.72 -1.40
N TYR A 144 1.86 1.66 -0.16
CA TYR A 144 1.20 2.79 0.52
C TYR A 144 2.15 3.99 0.68
N ILE A 145 3.35 3.74 1.23
CA ILE A 145 4.40 4.75 1.39
C ILE A 145 4.83 5.32 0.03
N TRP A 146 4.87 4.50 -1.01
CA TRP A 146 5.20 4.93 -2.37
C TRP A 146 4.10 5.79 -3.02
N GLU A 147 2.85 5.33 -3.07
CA GLU A 147 1.75 6.07 -3.70
C GLU A 147 1.37 7.34 -2.94
N VAL A 148 1.20 7.26 -1.62
CA VAL A 148 0.65 8.37 -0.81
C VAL A 148 1.74 9.34 -0.37
N HIS A 149 2.93 8.82 -0.05
CA HIS A 149 4.04 9.59 0.53
C HIS A 149 5.29 9.67 -0.36
N LYS A 150 5.19 9.25 -1.63
CA LYS A 150 6.25 9.40 -2.66
C LYS A 150 7.58 8.74 -2.25
N GLY A 151 7.51 7.68 -1.45
CA GLY A 151 8.67 6.94 -0.95
C GLY A 151 9.43 7.61 0.19
N ALA A 152 8.87 8.64 0.84
CA ALA A 152 9.46 9.27 2.03
C ALA A 152 9.68 8.25 3.16
N LEU A 153 10.65 8.51 4.04
CA LEU A 153 10.92 7.63 5.18
C LEU A 153 9.77 7.72 6.20
N PRO A 154 9.38 6.62 6.87
CA PRO A 154 8.28 6.62 7.84
C PRO A 154 8.36 7.71 8.92
N ALA A 155 9.57 8.04 9.37
CA ALA A 155 9.84 9.11 10.33
C ALA A 155 9.60 10.54 9.78
N GLU A 156 9.66 10.74 8.45
CA GLU A 156 9.42 12.02 7.77
C GLU A 156 7.92 12.26 7.49
N ILE A 157 7.12 11.19 7.41
CA ILE A 157 5.70 11.24 7.04
C ILE A 157 4.84 11.86 8.16
N GLY A 158 5.27 11.75 9.42
CA GLY A 158 4.53 12.27 10.56
C GLY A 158 3.26 11.47 10.87
N ARG A 159 2.17 12.17 11.23
CA ARG A 159 0.95 11.54 11.77
C ARG A 159 -0.08 11.23 10.72
N VAL A 160 -0.39 9.94 10.58
CA VAL A 160 -1.42 9.41 9.67
C VAL A 160 -2.57 8.84 10.50
N ARG A 161 -3.80 8.84 9.95
CA ARG A 161 -4.96 8.18 10.56
C ARG A 161 -5.08 6.76 10.00
N SER A 162 -5.20 5.73 10.84
CA SER A 162 -5.28 4.33 10.38
C SER A 162 -6.48 4.06 9.48
N TRP A 163 -7.59 4.78 9.67
CA TRP A 163 -8.72 4.71 8.76
C TRP A 163 -8.38 5.19 7.33
N SER A 164 -7.44 6.14 7.16
CA SER A 164 -7.00 6.60 5.83
C SER A 164 -6.17 5.54 5.10
N VAL A 165 -5.38 4.74 5.82
CA VAL A 165 -4.72 3.54 5.26
C VAL A 165 -5.78 2.52 4.81
N ARG A 166 -6.72 2.18 5.71
CA ARG A 166 -7.82 1.24 5.43
C ARG A 166 -8.69 1.71 4.25
N ASP A 167 -8.92 3.00 4.11
CA ASP A 167 -9.74 3.58 3.04
C ASP A 167 -9.00 3.60 1.70
N TRP A 168 -7.72 3.99 1.68
CA TRP A 168 -6.85 3.80 0.51
C TRP A 168 -6.84 2.33 0.07
N MET A 169 -6.76 1.38 1.01
CA MET A 169 -6.84 -0.05 0.66
C MET A 169 -8.17 -0.43 -0.01
N LYS A 170 -9.31 0.13 0.41
CA LYS A 170 -10.59 -0.02 -0.31
C LYS A 170 -10.51 0.58 -1.71
N THR A 171 -10.02 1.82 -1.86
CA THR A 171 -9.89 2.51 -3.16
C THR A 171 -9.00 1.74 -4.14
N LYS A 172 -8.03 0.98 -3.63
CA LYS A 172 -7.11 0.12 -4.41
C LYS A 172 -7.62 -1.32 -4.59
N ASN A 173 -8.84 -1.60 -4.16
CA ASN A 173 -9.52 -2.90 -4.19
C ASN A 173 -8.82 -4.03 -3.39
N PHE A 174 -8.06 -3.70 -2.35
CA PHE A 174 -7.54 -4.70 -1.41
C PHE A 174 -8.69 -5.15 -0.49
N ARG A 175 -9.16 -6.38 -0.71
CA ARG A 175 -10.14 -7.09 0.14
C ARG A 175 -9.59 -7.27 1.55
N ALA A 176 -10.47 -7.26 2.56
CA ALA A 176 -10.05 -7.49 3.96
C ALA A 176 -9.96 -8.98 4.28
N ASP A 177 -10.79 -9.75 3.58
CA ASP A 177 -11.10 -11.17 3.56
C ASP A 177 -10.27 -11.95 2.51
N ALA A 178 -9.10 -11.42 2.13
CA ALA A 178 -8.29 -11.98 1.05
C ALA A 178 -7.55 -13.29 1.44
N PHE A 179 -7.26 -13.46 2.73
CA PHE A 179 -6.62 -14.63 3.32
C PHE A 179 -7.52 -15.19 4.44
N PRO A 180 -7.56 -16.52 4.64
CA PRO A 180 -8.39 -17.12 5.70
C PRO A 180 -7.90 -16.69 7.09
N GLY A 181 -8.81 -16.48 8.03
CA GLY A 181 -8.51 -16.14 9.42
C GLY A 181 -7.92 -14.74 9.69
N MET A 182 -7.50 -14.01 8.65
CA MET A 182 -6.74 -12.76 8.76
C MET A 182 -7.57 -11.54 8.31
N HIS A 183 -7.32 -10.37 8.92
CA HIS A 183 -7.86 -9.10 8.45
C HIS A 183 -6.76 -8.27 7.79
N LEU A 184 -6.55 -8.46 6.48
CA LEU A 184 -5.43 -7.89 5.72
C LEU A 184 -5.27 -6.37 5.87
N ARG A 185 -6.37 -5.63 6.06
CA ARG A 185 -6.35 -4.17 6.23
C ARG A 185 -5.81 -3.70 7.59
N ASP A 186 -5.80 -4.59 8.57
CA ASP A 186 -5.32 -4.29 9.92
C ASP A 186 -3.87 -4.76 10.09
N GLU A 187 -3.49 -5.90 9.50
CA GLU A 187 -2.08 -6.33 9.40
C GLU A 187 -1.21 -5.30 8.65
N VAL A 188 -1.71 -4.71 7.56
CA VAL A 188 -1.01 -3.62 6.86
C VAL A 188 -0.89 -2.36 7.73
N VAL A 189 -1.87 -2.09 8.59
CA VAL A 189 -1.82 -0.96 9.54
C VAL A 189 -0.78 -1.23 10.64
N GLU A 190 -0.69 -2.45 11.18
CA GLU A 190 0.36 -2.82 12.13
C GLU A 190 1.75 -2.86 11.47
N ARG A 191 1.88 -3.38 10.25
CA ARG A 191 3.14 -3.38 9.48
C ARG A 191 3.68 -1.97 9.26
N LEU A 192 2.80 -1.00 8.95
CA LEU A 192 3.19 0.41 8.85
C LEU A 192 3.62 1.00 10.21
N ARG A 193 3.04 0.57 11.34
CA ARG A 193 3.54 0.94 12.68
C ARG A 193 4.91 0.32 12.98
N LEU A 194 5.15 -0.93 12.56
CA LEU A 194 6.47 -1.58 12.69
C LEU A 194 7.55 -0.86 11.87
N TYR A 195 7.21 -0.26 10.73
CA TYR A 195 8.12 0.62 9.99
C TYR A 195 8.30 2.02 10.63
N GLY A 196 7.61 2.32 11.73
CA GLY A 196 7.77 3.57 12.49
C GLY A 196 6.81 4.70 12.11
N LEU A 197 5.75 4.44 11.34
CA LEU A 197 4.75 5.45 11.00
C LEU A 197 3.84 5.78 12.21
N GLU A 198 3.68 7.06 12.57
CA GLU A 198 2.80 7.47 13.67
C GLU A 198 1.31 7.36 13.28
N LEU A 199 0.78 6.13 13.29
CA LEU A 199 -0.62 5.85 12.99
C LEU A 199 -1.55 6.09 14.20
N THR A 200 -2.66 6.78 13.93
CA THR A 200 -3.65 7.21 14.92
C THR A 200 -5.05 6.60 14.65
N PRO A 201 -5.77 6.07 15.66
CA PRO A 201 -5.34 5.88 17.05
C PRO A 201 -4.15 4.92 17.17
N ARG A 202 -3.36 5.11 18.24
CA ARG A 202 -2.37 4.11 18.67
C ARG A 202 -3.12 2.85 19.16
N PRO A 203 -2.55 1.64 19.04
CA PRO A 203 -3.18 0.44 19.56
C PRO A 203 -3.35 0.55 21.09
N LEU A 204 -4.33 -0.15 21.64
CA LEU A 204 -4.57 -0.15 23.08
C LEU A 204 -3.51 -1.04 23.75
N THR A 205 -2.46 -0.44 24.32
CA THR A 205 -1.33 -1.18 24.93
C THR A 205 -1.71 -1.88 26.24
N HIS A 206 -2.87 -1.54 26.80
CA HIS A 206 -3.44 -2.12 28.01
C HIS A 206 -4.92 -2.37 27.78
N THR A 207 -5.46 -3.44 28.36
CA THR A 207 -6.92 -3.54 28.53
C THR A 207 -7.40 -2.40 29.43
N ALA A 208 -8.68 -2.03 29.33
CA ALA A 208 -9.25 -1.01 30.22
C ALA A 208 -9.11 -1.40 31.70
N TRP A 209 -9.16 -2.71 32.01
CA TRP A 209 -8.93 -3.21 33.36
C TRP A 209 -7.47 -3.03 33.81
N GLU A 210 -6.47 -3.39 33.00
CA GLU A 210 -5.05 -3.12 33.30
C GLU A 210 -4.79 -1.63 33.52
N TYR A 211 -5.31 -0.77 32.64
CA TYR A 211 -5.10 0.68 32.72
C TYR A 211 -5.66 1.29 34.02
N TYR A 212 -6.75 0.73 34.56
CA TYR A 212 -7.32 1.17 35.85
C TYR A 212 -6.83 0.36 37.07
N SER A 213 -6.23 -0.82 36.89
CA SER A 213 -5.64 -1.62 37.96
C SER A 213 -4.15 -1.32 38.20
N MET A 214 -3.46 -0.74 37.22
CA MET A 214 -2.18 -0.07 37.42
C MET A 214 -2.32 1.00 38.53
N GLN A 215 -1.65 0.77 39.65
CA GLN A 215 -1.46 1.77 40.70
C GLN A 215 -0.48 2.83 40.21
N TYR A 216 -0.98 3.74 39.35
CA TYR A 216 -0.21 4.83 38.78
C TYR A 216 0.29 5.74 39.90
N ASP A 217 1.58 5.69 40.21
CA ASP A 217 2.17 6.61 41.17
C ASP A 217 2.09 8.03 40.61
N ARG A 218 1.23 8.83 41.24
CA ARG A 218 0.92 10.20 40.85
C ARG A 218 2.10 11.17 41.09
N HIS A 219 3.17 10.69 41.72
CA HIS A 219 4.40 11.43 41.97
C HIS A 219 5.57 11.00 41.04
N ALA A 220 5.42 9.92 40.27
CA ALA A 220 6.48 9.39 39.42
C ALA A 220 6.47 9.91 37.96
N ASP A 221 5.33 10.38 37.44
CA ASP A 221 5.20 10.90 36.07
C ASP A 221 4.48 12.24 36.00
N GLU A 222 5.23 13.33 35.81
CA GLU A 222 4.72 14.69 35.58
C GLU A 222 3.85 14.83 34.32
N ARG A 223 3.99 13.90 33.35
CA ARG A 223 3.25 13.91 32.08
C ARG A 223 2.06 12.96 32.08
N GLY A 224 1.87 12.21 33.17
CA GLY A 224 0.82 11.22 33.30
C GLY A 224 -0.59 11.83 33.13
N PRO A 225 -1.56 11.08 32.58
CA PRO A 225 -2.87 11.61 32.23
C PRO A 225 -3.66 12.15 33.44
N LEU A 226 -3.36 11.67 34.65
CA LEU A 226 -3.92 12.14 35.92
C LEU A 226 -3.03 13.17 36.65
N GLY A 227 -1.78 13.36 36.21
CA GLY A 227 -0.81 14.28 36.83
C GLY A 227 -1.09 15.77 36.54
N ARG A 228 -1.91 16.05 35.52
CA ARG A 228 -2.29 17.42 35.11
C ARG A 228 -3.26 18.10 36.10
N ARG A 229 -2.77 18.43 37.29
CA ARG A 229 -3.33 19.58 38.01
C ARG A 229 -3.21 20.79 37.09
N ARG A 230 -4.31 21.53 36.91
CA ARG A 230 -4.18 22.94 36.49
C ARG A 230 -3.33 23.61 37.57
N ALA A 231 -2.20 24.21 37.20
CA ALA A 231 -1.50 25.09 38.11
C ALA A 231 -2.50 26.14 38.60
N GLU A 232 -2.66 26.25 39.91
CA GLU A 232 -3.50 27.29 40.48
C GLU A 232 -2.95 28.64 40.00
N LYS A 233 -3.84 29.51 39.52
CA LYS A 233 -3.44 30.89 39.20
C LYS A 233 -2.90 31.49 40.49
N ALA A 234 -1.59 31.70 40.57
CA ALA A 234 -0.97 32.46 41.64
C ALA A 234 -1.77 33.76 41.81
N GLU A 235 -2.22 34.03 43.03
CA GLU A 235 -3.05 35.20 43.33
C GLU A 235 -2.25 36.46 43.00
N LYS A 236 -2.53 37.05 41.84
CA LYS A 236 -2.13 38.42 41.58
C LYS A 236 -2.94 39.32 42.51
N GLU A 237 -2.22 40.22 43.18
CA GLU A 237 -2.69 41.07 44.25
C GLU A 237 -4.01 41.77 43.89
N LYS A 238 -4.91 41.89 44.87
CA LYS A 238 -6.16 42.63 44.72
C LYS A 238 -5.85 44.13 44.59
N PRO A 239 -6.19 44.82 43.48
CA PRO A 239 -6.48 46.23 43.54
C PRO A 239 -7.86 46.44 44.19
N GLU A 240 -7.97 47.36 45.13
CA GLU A 240 -9.27 47.75 45.70
C GLU A 240 -10.03 48.61 44.68
N GLY A 241 -11.21 48.16 44.22
CA GLY A 241 -11.93 48.86 43.13
C GLY A 241 -13.37 48.40 42.91
N LYS A 242 -14.32 49.18 43.44
CA LYS A 242 -15.78 48.94 43.45
C LYS A 242 -16.46 48.65 42.10
N GLY A 243 -17.16 47.51 42.01
CA GLY A 243 -18.58 47.44 41.57
C GLY A 243 -18.93 47.27 40.07
N GLY A 244 -20.03 46.54 39.80
CA GLY A 244 -20.64 46.30 38.48
C GLY A 244 -19.92 45.21 37.67
N LEU A 245 -20.42 43.99 37.44
CA LEU A 245 -21.78 43.43 37.35
C LEU A 245 -22.56 43.83 36.07
N PHE A 246 -22.51 42.94 35.07
CA PHE A 246 -23.23 42.92 33.77
C PHE A 246 -23.15 44.16 32.86
N GLY A 247 -22.57 43.96 31.66
CA GLY A 247 -22.63 44.93 30.56
C GLY A 247 -22.42 44.27 29.19
N PHE A 248 -23.51 44.00 28.47
CA PHE A 248 -23.46 43.61 27.04
C PHE A 248 -23.09 44.84 26.20
N GLY A 249 -21.86 44.88 25.66
CA GLY A 249 -21.33 46.02 24.89
C GLY A 249 -21.17 45.73 23.40
N ARG A 250 -22.25 45.80 22.62
CA ARG A 250 -22.25 45.56 21.17
C ARG A 250 -22.24 46.89 20.38
N LYS A 251 -21.18 47.17 19.62
CA LYS A 251 -21.16 48.10 18.47
C LYS A 251 -20.04 47.68 17.49
N LYS A 252 -20.44 47.40 16.24
CA LYS A 252 -20.22 48.18 14.99
C LYS A 252 -18.76 48.14 14.50
N GLU A 253 -18.46 47.59 13.30
CA GLU A 253 -19.00 47.82 11.93
C GLU A 253 -18.39 49.07 11.26
N GLU A 254 -18.51 49.13 9.93
CA GLU A 254 -17.81 50.00 8.96
C GLU A 254 -16.35 49.54 8.69
N ASP A 255 -15.96 49.09 7.47
CA ASP A 255 -16.70 48.96 6.20
C ASP A 255 -16.29 47.75 5.32
N ALA A 256 -17.14 47.47 4.34
CA ALA A 256 -17.02 46.48 3.24
C ALA A 256 -17.49 47.19 1.93
N PRO A 257 -17.73 46.52 0.78
CA PRO A 257 -17.33 45.18 0.30
C PRO A 257 -16.13 45.35 -0.68
N VAL A 258 -15.85 44.60 -1.76
CA VAL A 258 -16.47 43.51 -2.57
C VAL A 258 -15.30 42.59 -3.06
N ASP A 259 -15.40 41.55 -3.89
CA ASP A 259 -16.43 41.06 -4.84
C ASP A 259 -16.80 39.57 -4.62
N ASP A 260 -17.86 39.13 -5.30
CA ASP A 260 -18.38 37.77 -5.47
C ASP A 260 -17.54 36.87 -6.40
N ASP A 261 -17.49 35.57 -6.12
CA ASP A 261 -17.78 34.54 -7.14
C ASP A 261 -18.19 33.21 -6.45
N ALA A 262 -19.48 32.89 -6.46
CA ALA A 262 -20.05 31.76 -5.73
C ALA A 262 -20.50 30.63 -6.66
N ALA A 263 -19.73 29.53 -6.70
CA ALA A 263 -20.16 28.31 -7.37
C ALA A 263 -21.19 27.54 -6.52
N GLU A 264 -22.43 27.43 -7.01
CA GLU A 264 -23.51 26.73 -6.33
C GLU A 264 -23.21 25.23 -6.15
N LEU A 265 -23.47 24.70 -4.95
CA LEU A 265 -23.65 23.27 -4.72
C LEU A 265 -25.08 23.04 -4.24
N ALA A 266 -25.94 22.56 -5.15
CA ALA A 266 -27.32 22.23 -4.85
C ALA A 266 -27.43 21.14 -3.77
N PRO A 267 -28.46 21.19 -2.89
CA PRO A 267 -28.65 20.18 -1.86
C PRO A 267 -28.93 18.80 -2.48
N ALA A 268 -28.30 17.76 -1.95
CA ALA A 268 -28.53 16.39 -2.39
C ALA A 268 -30.00 15.99 -2.20
N ALA A 269 -30.61 15.43 -3.24
CA ALA A 269 -31.97 14.91 -3.19
C ALA A 269 -32.09 13.78 -2.15
N ALA A 270 -33.28 13.67 -1.52
CA ALA A 270 -33.53 12.66 -0.51
C ALA A 270 -33.47 11.24 -1.10
N TYR A 271 -32.86 10.31 -0.34
CA TYR A 271 -32.86 8.89 -0.64
C TYR A 271 -34.16 8.27 -0.13
N ASP A 272 -34.98 7.74 -1.05
CA ASP A 272 -36.26 7.09 -0.78
C ASP A 272 -36.12 5.56 -1.00
N PRO A 273 -36.24 4.71 0.05
CA PRO A 273 -35.94 3.29 -0.05
C PRO A 273 -37.19 2.40 -0.20
N GLY A 274 -37.36 1.78 -1.38
CA GLY A 274 -38.19 0.58 -1.55
C GLY A 274 -38.63 0.31 -3.00
N PRO A 275 -39.34 -0.81 -3.25
CA PRO A 275 -39.49 -2.00 -2.41
C PRO A 275 -38.50 -3.13 -2.81
N GLU A 276 -38.65 -4.32 -2.22
CA GLU A 276 -37.86 -5.51 -2.54
C GLU A 276 -38.45 -6.33 -3.70
N ASP A 277 -37.77 -6.35 -4.85
CA ASP A 277 -37.92 -7.39 -5.89
C ASP A 277 -36.59 -8.18 -5.94
N GLN A 278 -36.50 -9.39 -5.39
CA GLN A 278 -37.07 -10.64 -5.92
C GLN A 278 -36.59 -10.99 -7.33
N VAL A 279 -35.31 -11.34 -7.45
CA VAL A 279 -34.83 -12.18 -8.55
C VAL A 279 -35.06 -13.63 -8.17
N ALA A 280 -35.79 -14.38 -9.00
CA ALA A 280 -36.27 -15.72 -8.67
C ALA A 280 -35.12 -16.75 -8.51
N ALA A 281 -35.33 -17.73 -7.64
CA ALA A 281 -34.47 -18.91 -7.59
C ALA A 281 -34.82 -19.86 -8.75
N GLU A 282 -33.82 -20.23 -9.56
CA GLU A 282 -33.98 -21.33 -10.52
C GLU A 282 -33.85 -22.67 -9.80
N GLU A 283 -34.95 -23.43 -9.74
CA GLU A 283 -34.92 -24.82 -9.26
C GLU A 283 -34.20 -25.72 -10.28
N VAL A 284 -32.91 -26.00 -10.05
CA VAL A 284 -32.17 -27.02 -10.78
C VAL A 284 -32.72 -28.40 -10.40
N THR A 285 -33.70 -28.87 -11.18
CA THR A 285 -34.37 -30.15 -10.97
C THR A 285 -33.41 -31.31 -11.21
N TYR A 286 -33.09 -32.07 -10.16
CA TYR A 286 -32.29 -33.30 -10.26
C TYR A 286 -33.09 -34.41 -10.96
N GLN A 287 -32.88 -34.61 -12.25
CA GLN A 287 -33.54 -35.68 -12.99
C GLN A 287 -32.84 -37.03 -12.73
N GLN A 288 -33.43 -37.81 -11.85
CA GLN A 288 -32.90 -39.07 -11.33
C GLN A 288 -32.90 -40.19 -12.40
N ALA A 289 -31.72 -40.51 -12.95
CA ALA A 289 -31.52 -41.68 -13.80
C ALA A 289 -31.17 -42.92 -12.94
N ALA A 290 -31.93 -44.00 -13.10
CA ALA A 290 -31.66 -45.28 -12.43
C ALA A 290 -30.49 -46.04 -13.10
N PRO A 291 -29.73 -46.87 -12.36
CA PRO A 291 -28.60 -47.61 -12.93
C PRO A 291 -29.06 -48.71 -13.89
N GLN A 292 -28.34 -48.89 -14.99
CA GLN A 292 -28.45 -50.10 -15.81
C GLN A 292 -27.30 -51.05 -15.49
N ASP A 293 -27.67 -52.21 -14.96
CA ASP A 293 -26.81 -53.37 -14.77
C ASP A 293 -26.59 -54.08 -16.12
N THR A 294 -25.32 -54.26 -16.51
CA THR A 294 -24.89 -55.18 -17.56
C THR A 294 -23.55 -55.81 -17.18
N GLY A 295 -23.55 -56.74 -16.22
CA GLY A 295 -22.36 -57.51 -15.87
C GLY A 295 -21.93 -58.52 -16.94
N TYR A 296 -20.63 -58.79 -17.02
CA TYR A 296 -20.04 -60.06 -17.44
C TYR A 296 -18.70 -60.27 -16.71
N THR A 297 -18.45 -61.50 -16.27
CA THR A 297 -17.19 -61.99 -15.68
C THR A 297 -16.55 -63.05 -16.60
N TYR A 298 -15.52 -63.78 -16.12
CA TYR A 298 -14.68 -64.78 -16.80
C TYR A 298 -13.52 -64.19 -17.65
N GLU A 299 -12.29 -64.74 -17.63
CA GLU A 299 -11.60 -65.54 -16.59
C GLU A 299 -10.06 -65.44 -16.78
N ASP A 300 -9.28 -66.27 -16.07
CA ASP A 300 -7.79 -66.28 -16.00
C ASP A 300 -7.15 -67.19 -17.08
N GLU A 301 -6.06 -66.74 -17.73
CA GLU A 301 -5.02 -67.61 -18.31
C GLU A 301 -3.62 -66.94 -18.29
N THR A 302 -2.69 -67.59 -17.56
CA THR A 302 -1.29 -67.96 -17.93
C THR A 302 -0.75 -67.62 -19.34
N SER A 303 0.55 -67.40 -19.61
CA SER A 303 1.79 -67.45 -18.78
C SER A 303 3.05 -67.07 -19.63
N LEU A 304 4.20 -66.85 -18.96
CA LEU A 304 5.59 -66.99 -19.46
C LEU A 304 6.06 -66.17 -20.69
N GLU A 305 7.13 -65.38 -20.52
CA GLU A 305 8.45 -65.79 -21.02
C GLU A 305 9.61 -65.09 -20.27
N GLU A 306 10.79 -65.71 -20.30
CA GLU A 306 12.00 -65.36 -19.56
C GLU A 306 13.16 -65.31 -20.56
N GLN A 307 13.93 -64.21 -20.63
CA GLN A 307 15.10 -64.12 -21.52
C GLN A 307 16.30 -63.43 -20.86
N ASP A 308 17.48 -64.00 -21.13
CA ASP A 308 18.72 -63.82 -20.38
C ASP A 308 19.48 -62.50 -20.63
N ILE A 309 20.35 -62.18 -19.66
CA ILE A 309 21.45 -61.23 -19.80
C ILE A 309 22.74 -62.02 -20.07
N PRO A 310 23.60 -61.57 -21.00
CA PRO A 310 25.03 -61.56 -20.67
C PRO A 310 25.73 -60.28 -21.14
N GLY A 311 26.44 -59.61 -20.23
CA GLY A 311 27.05 -58.30 -20.54
C GLY A 311 28.05 -57.76 -19.51
N GLN A 312 28.69 -58.62 -18.71
CA GLN A 312 29.63 -58.20 -17.67
C GLN A 312 30.78 -59.21 -17.53
N ASP A 313 32.03 -58.74 -17.75
CA ASP A 313 33.20 -58.95 -16.88
C ASP A 313 34.54 -58.63 -17.57
N HIS A 314 35.26 -57.63 -17.05
CA HIS A 314 36.59 -57.78 -16.43
C HIS A 314 36.99 -56.40 -15.84
N ASP A 315 37.25 -56.20 -14.54
CA ASP A 315 38.32 -56.75 -13.65
C ASP A 315 39.62 -55.89 -13.73
N PRO A 316 40.49 -55.79 -12.70
CA PRO A 316 40.19 -55.18 -11.40
C PRO A 316 41.29 -54.23 -10.84
N GLN A 317 41.12 -53.83 -9.57
CA GLN A 317 42.14 -53.35 -8.61
C GLN A 317 42.92 -52.04 -8.92
N ARG A 318 42.80 -51.08 -7.99
CA ARG A 318 43.96 -50.68 -7.17
C ARG A 318 43.57 -50.00 -5.86
N THR A 319 44.42 -50.15 -4.85
CA THR A 319 44.29 -49.57 -3.51
C THR A 319 45.04 -48.25 -3.40
N ASN A 320 44.44 -47.26 -2.71
CA ASN A 320 44.97 -46.59 -1.51
C ASN A 320 44.09 -45.39 -1.14
#